data_AF-A0A2E8B520-F1
#
_entry.id   AF-A0A2E8B520-F1
#
_cell.length_a   1.000
_cell.length_b   1.000
_cell.length_c   1.000
_cell.angle_alpha   90.00
_cell.angle_beta   90.00
_cell.angle_gamma   90.00
#
_symmetry.space_group_name_H-M   'P 1'
#
loop_
_entity.id
_entity.type
_entity.pdbx_description
1 polymer ?
#
loop_
_entity_poly.entity_id
_entity_poly.type
_entity_poly.pdbx_seq_one_letter_code
_entity_poly.pdbx_strand_id
1 'polypeptide(L)'
;MLSSLGAAQWLSFLLMVNGQSLNSWPEYRGSTQNGHAPHANVPLVWSASKNVRWKTPVHDKGWSTPVIFGNQIWMTTAREDGKQMYAVCVDRQDGRILFDKKIFDVEHPRPLGNDLNCYASPSPVIEQGRVYVHFGSYGTACLDTETCQVLWQRRDLPCNHFRGPASSPVLFEDLLIFHMDGSDYHYIVALNKTTGETVWRTERSTDYGDLGEDGKPKADGDHRKAYNTPLVIRVDGQLQLMSPSAKAFYSYHPRTGKEIWQCRNTGHSTAGRTLFDGDRVYMNSGSGASPTLYAIDPRGRGDVTSSHVRWKIDRFVAKHSSPVLVNGLIYRCSNDGIVSCIDTRLAEMIWHKRIGGKFSASILHVPGRIYLFDQAGETRVIAPGRKYKELARNQLDAGFMASPVALGKALYLRTKTHLYRIEEP
;
A
#
# COMPACT_ATOMS: atom_id res chain seq x y z
N MET A 1 57.07 -34.25 16.76
CA MET A 1 56.00 -34.15 15.75
C MET A 1 55.24 -32.86 16.01
N LEU A 2 55.53 -31.83 15.21
CA LEU A 2 54.83 -30.54 15.23
C LEU A 2 53.51 -30.72 14.48
N SER A 3 52.37 -30.45 15.14
CA SER A 3 51.07 -30.36 14.49
C SER A 3 50.56 -28.93 14.56
N SER A 4 50.36 -28.39 13.37
CA SER A 4 49.89 -27.05 12.99
C SER A 4 48.55 -26.65 13.62
N LEU A 5 48.52 -25.47 14.24
CA LEU A 5 47.30 -24.71 14.51
C LEU A 5 47.02 -23.77 13.32
N GLY A 6 45.99 -24.08 12.54
CA GLY A 6 45.49 -23.21 11.48
C GLY A 6 44.66 -22.06 12.06
N ALA A 7 45.05 -20.83 11.76
CA ALA A 7 44.28 -19.64 12.07
C ALA A 7 43.07 -19.53 11.11
N ALA A 8 41.86 -19.60 11.65
CA ALA A 8 40.64 -19.31 10.90
C ALA A 8 40.48 -17.78 10.77
N GLN A 9 40.69 -17.26 9.56
CA GLN A 9 40.35 -15.88 9.21
C GLN A 9 38.83 -15.72 9.12
N TRP A 10 38.27 -14.92 10.02
CA TRP A 10 36.90 -14.44 9.92
C TRP A 10 36.83 -13.34 8.86
N LEU A 11 36.34 -13.67 7.67
CA LEU A 11 35.95 -12.65 6.68
C LEU A 11 34.66 -11.97 7.14
N SER A 12 34.81 -10.74 7.66
CA SER A 12 33.71 -9.81 7.85
C SER A 12 33.14 -9.41 6.49
N PHE A 13 31.98 -9.97 6.11
CA PHE A 13 31.19 -9.47 4.99
C PHE A 13 30.63 -8.09 5.36
N LEU A 14 31.29 -7.03 4.89
CA LEU A 14 30.68 -5.71 4.80
C LEU A 14 29.54 -5.77 3.78
N LEU A 15 28.30 -5.74 4.29
CA LEU A 15 27.12 -5.43 3.49
C LEU A 15 27.32 -4.03 2.89
N MET A 16 27.64 -3.95 1.60
CA MET A 16 27.49 -2.72 0.84
C MET A 16 26.00 -2.36 0.82
N VAL A 17 25.60 -1.44 1.69
CA VAL A 17 24.31 -0.77 1.59
C VAL A 17 24.33 0.01 0.29
N ASN A 18 23.64 -0.47 -0.74
CA ASN A 18 23.41 0.29 -1.97
C ASN A 18 22.81 1.65 -1.57
N GLY A 19 23.58 2.73 -1.73
CA GLY A 19 23.18 4.10 -1.39
C GLY A 19 21.93 4.62 -2.14
N GLN A 20 21.36 3.83 -3.04
CA GLN A 20 20.10 4.11 -3.74
C GLN A 20 18.88 4.13 -2.79
N SER A 21 18.91 3.43 -1.65
CA SER A 21 17.74 3.37 -0.75
C SER A 21 17.52 4.64 0.08
N LEU A 22 18.54 5.50 0.22
CA LEU A 22 18.49 6.66 1.12
C LEU A 22 17.71 7.85 0.54
N ASN A 23 17.49 7.88 -0.78
CA ASN A 23 16.89 9.02 -1.47
C ASN A 23 15.67 8.65 -2.32
N SER A 24 14.95 7.59 -1.93
CA SER A 24 13.76 7.12 -2.64
C SER A 24 12.65 6.63 -1.71
N TRP A 25 11.41 6.79 -2.17
CA TRP A 25 10.19 6.17 -1.66
C TRP A 25 9.44 5.62 -2.88
N PRO A 26 9.88 4.48 -3.44
CA PRO A 26 9.57 4.12 -4.82
C PRO A 26 8.14 3.61 -5.05
N GLU A 27 7.42 3.18 -4.02
CA GLU A 27 6.10 2.57 -4.16
C GLU A 27 5.20 2.87 -2.95
N TYR A 28 3.96 2.38 -3.01
CA TYR A 28 3.03 2.43 -1.88
C TYR A 28 3.67 1.82 -0.62
N ARG A 29 3.74 2.61 0.47
CA ARG A 29 4.40 2.27 1.73
C ARG A 29 5.94 2.18 1.71
N GLY A 30 6.57 2.77 0.70
CA GLY A 30 8.00 3.07 0.68
C GLY A 30 8.89 1.90 0.34
N SER A 31 10.20 2.10 0.43
CA SER A 31 11.22 1.11 0.02
C SER A 31 11.19 -0.18 0.83
N THR A 32 10.65 -0.14 2.06
CA THR A 32 10.45 -1.31 2.92
C THR A 32 9.06 -1.92 2.78
N GLN A 33 8.18 -1.34 1.95
CA GLN A 33 6.84 -1.83 1.62
C GLN A 33 5.87 -1.94 2.82
N ASN A 34 6.29 -1.53 4.01
CA ASN A 34 5.57 -1.67 5.27
C ASN A 34 5.35 -0.31 5.98
N GLY A 35 5.71 0.80 5.35
CA GLY A 35 5.49 2.17 5.86
C GLY A 35 6.45 2.53 6.99
N HIS A 36 7.65 1.94 6.98
CA HIS A 36 8.76 2.33 7.82
C HIS A 36 9.69 3.25 7.06
N ALA A 37 10.14 4.32 7.72
CA ALA A 37 11.21 5.20 7.24
C ALA A 37 12.35 5.20 8.28
N PRO A 38 13.17 4.15 8.35
CA PRO A 38 14.10 3.92 9.47
C PRO A 38 15.20 5.00 9.58
N HIS A 39 15.49 5.70 8.49
CA HIS A 39 16.51 6.76 8.45
C HIS A 39 15.92 8.17 8.40
N ALA A 40 14.59 8.30 8.43
CA ALA A 40 13.95 9.60 8.33
C ALA A 40 13.96 10.32 9.69
N ASN A 41 14.37 11.58 9.68
CA ASN A 41 14.32 12.48 10.82
C ASN A 41 13.41 13.67 10.49
N VAL A 42 12.11 13.43 10.56
CA VAL A 42 11.09 14.38 10.13
C VAL A 42 10.56 15.24 11.29
N PRO A 43 9.84 16.34 11.03
CA PRO A 43 9.30 17.20 12.10
C PRO A 43 8.30 16.48 13.01
N LEU A 44 8.28 16.87 14.28
CA LEU A 44 7.24 16.44 15.23
C LEU A 44 6.00 17.33 15.18
N VAL A 45 6.20 18.64 14.96
CA VAL A 45 5.16 19.67 15.00
C VAL A 45 5.14 20.48 13.70
N TRP A 46 3.97 20.76 13.15
CA TRP A 46 3.73 21.63 11.99
C TRP A 46 2.28 22.16 12.00
N SER A 47 2.00 23.11 11.12
CA SER A 47 0.65 23.62 10.84
C SER A 47 0.57 24.06 9.38
N ALA A 48 -0.54 24.68 8.96
CA ALA A 48 -0.65 25.30 7.63
C ALA A 48 0.41 26.39 7.36
N SER A 49 1.04 26.95 8.40
CA SER A 49 2.04 28.02 8.30
C SER A 49 3.39 27.71 8.97
N LYS A 50 3.48 26.64 9.79
CA LYS A 50 4.72 26.27 10.51
C LYS A 50 5.34 25.03 9.90
N ASN A 51 6.67 25.06 9.71
CA ASN A 51 7.47 23.96 9.16
C ASN A 51 6.99 23.49 7.77
N VAL A 52 6.35 24.39 6.99
CA VAL A 52 6.00 24.18 5.59
C VAL A 52 7.09 24.80 4.74
N ARG A 53 7.86 24.00 4.00
CA ARG A 53 8.87 24.52 3.06
C ARG A 53 8.25 25.01 1.78
N TRP A 54 7.31 24.23 1.25
CA TRP A 54 6.47 24.59 0.13
C TRP A 54 5.17 23.79 0.18
N LYS A 55 4.17 24.30 -0.54
CA LYS A 55 2.93 23.58 -0.84
C LYS A 55 2.53 23.88 -2.28
N THR A 56 2.07 22.86 -2.98
CA THR A 56 1.73 22.92 -4.40
C THR A 56 0.28 22.47 -4.57
N PRO A 57 -0.62 23.31 -5.11
CA PRO A 57 -1.96 22.88 -5.46
C PRO A 57 -1.90 21.73 -6.46
N VAL A 58 -2.73 20.70 -6.26
CA VAL A 58 -2.85 19.56 -7.16
C VAL A 58 -4.29 19.55 -7.67
N HIS A 59 -4.45 19.63 -8.99
CA HIS A 59 -5.77 19.65 -9.62
C HIS A 59 -6.47 18.28 -9.50
N ASP A 60 -7.79 18.29 -9.69
CA ASP A 60 -8.64 17.09 -9.71
C ASP A 60 -8.52 16.22 -8.43
N LYS A 61 -9.05 14.99 -8.47
CA LYS A 61 -9.11 14.07 -7.31
C LYS A 61 -8.08 12.95 -7.46
N GLY A 62 -7.44 12.53 -6.37
CA GLY A 62 -6.50 11.41 -6.41
C GLY A 62 -5.99 11.02 -5.02
N TRP A 63 -6.10 9.73 -4.68
CA TRP A 63 -5.70 9.20 -3.37
C TRP A 63 -4.37 8.44 -3.40
N SER A 64 -3.68 8.44 -4.55
CA SER A 64 -2.36 7.86 -4.64
C SER A 64 -1.40 8.50 -3.65
N THR A 65 -0.70 7.63 -2.93
CA THR A 65 0.47 8.03 -2.14
C THR A 65 1.54 8.49 -3.12
N PRO A 66 2.14 9.67 -2.92
CA PRO A 66 3.25 10.10 -3.76
C PRO A 66 4.41 9.11 -3.70
N VAL A 67 5.12 8.93 -4.81
CA VAL A 67 6.39 8.19 -4.84
C VAL A 67 7.54 9.12 -5.18
N ILE A 68 8.71 8.82 -4.64
CA ILE A 68 9.89 9.69 -4.75
C ILE A 68 11.07 8.89 -5.30
N PHE A 69 11.73 9.44 -6.30
CA PHE A 69 13.04 8.98 -6.75
C PHE A 69 13.92 10.19 -7.08
N GLY A 70 15.04 10.34 -6.37
CA GLY A 70 15.91 11.51 -6.54
C GLY A 70 15.18 12.80 -6.20
N ASN A 71 15.02 13.69 -7.19
CA ASN A 71 14.34 14.97 -7.01
C ASN A 71 12.89 15.01 -7.51
N GLN A 72 12.34 13.87 -7.95
CA GLN A 72 11.01 13.82 -8.54
C GLN A 72 10.00 13.21 -7.56
N ILE A 73 8.83 13.83 -7.44
CA ILE A 73 7.69 13.33 -6.70
C ILE A 73 6.55 13.05 -7.70
N TRP A 74 6.19 11.78 -7.87
CA TRP A 74 5.14 11.38 -8.81
C TRP A 74 3.86 10.99 -8.09
N MET A 75 2.72 11.36 -8.68
CA MET A 75 1.39 10.98 -8.22
C MET A 75 0.40 10.90 -9.39
N THR A 76 -0.77 10.33 -9.14
CA THR A 76 -1.87 10.25 -10.11
C THR A 76 -3.06 11.11 -9.69
N THR A 77 -3.72 11.74 -10.65
CA THR A 77 -4.99 12.47 -10.47
C THR A 77 -5.98 12.03 -11.55
N ALA A 78 -7.27 12.24 -11.31
CA ALA A 78 -8.32 12.04 -12.28
C ALA A 78 -9.47 13.00 -12.02
N ARG A 79 -10.08 13.49 -13.09
CA ARG A 79 -11.29 14.33 -13.00
C ARG A 79 -12.37 13.60 -12.21
N GLU A 80 -13.20 14.36 -11.50
CA GLU A 80 -14.27 13.79 -10.68
C GLU A 80 -15.28 12.97 -11.48
N ASP A 81 -15.51 13.36 -12.74
CA ASP A 81 -16.35 12.61 -13.68
C ASP A 81 -15.68 11.33 -14.20
N GLY A 82 -14.39 11.12 -13.93
CA GLY A 82 -13.61 9.95 -14.37
C GLY A 82 -13.19 9.96 -15.83
N LYS A 83 -13.48 11.03 -16.58
CA LYS A 83 -13.23 11.07 -18.03
C LYS A 83 -11.76 11.24 -18.39
N GLN A 84 -10.94 11.74 -17.49
CA GLN A 84 -9.53 12.03 -17.74
C GLN A 84 -8.66 11.66 -16.55
N MET A 85 -7.49 11.09 -16.83
CA MET A 85 -6.54 10.58 -15.85
C MET A 85 -5.14 11.10 -16.17
N TYR A 86 -4.41 11.52 -15.15
CA TYR A 86 -3.16 12.24 -15.29
C TYR A 86 -2.05 11.65 -14.42
N ALA A 87 -0.82 11.79 -14.91
CA ALA A 87 0.40 11.64 -14.13
C ALA A 87 0.97 13.03 -13.85
N VAL A 88 1.21 13.34 -12.58
CA VAL A 88 1.76 14.62 -12.13
C VAL A 88 3.10 14.39 -11.46
N CYS A 89 4.12 15.11 -11.90
CA CYS A 89 5.45 15.13 -11.31
C CYS A 89 5.74 16.51 -10.71
N VAL A 90 6.17 16.54 -9.46
CA VAL A 90 6.54 17.75 -8.72
C VAL A 90 8.02 17.69 -8.37
N ASP A 91 8.73 18.80 -8.53
CA ASP A 91 10.10 18.95 -8.07
C ASP A 91 10.15 18.95 -6.55
N ARG A 92 10.97 18.08 -5.99
CA ARG A 92 11.07 17.87 -4.55
C ARG A 92 11.70 19.07 -3.81
N GLN A 93 12.57 19.84 -4.47
CA GLN A 93 13.25 20.97 -3.86
C GLN A 93 12.32 22.15 -3.66
N ASP A 94 11.66 22.60 -4.72
CA ASP A 94 10.91 23.86 -4.74
C ASP A 94 9.38 23.70 -4.87
N GLY A 95 8.89 22.48 -5.14
CA GLY A 95 7.46 22.20 -5.29
C GLY A 95 6.89 22.58 -6.66
N ARG A 96 7.70 22.96 -7.64
CA ARG A 96 7.22 23.28 -8.99
C ARG A 96 6.74 22.01 -9.69
N ILE A 97 5.64 22.10 -10.43
CA ILE A 97 5.19 21.00 -11.30
C ILE A 97 6.15 20.90 -12.48
N LEU A 98 6.81 19.74 -12.61
CA LEU A 98 7.71 19.40 -13.72
C LEU A 98 6.93 18.83 -14.90
N PHE A 99 5.98 17.95 -14.60
CA PHE A 99 5.10 17.33 -15.60
C PHE A 99 3.67 17.28 -15.08
N ASP A 100 2.73 17.56 -15.98
CA ASP A 100 1.31 17.33 -15.80
C ASP A 100 0.78 16.78 -17.12
N LYS A 101 0.62 15.45 -17.19
CA LYS A 101 0.35 14.75 -18.44
C LYS A 101 -0.92 13.93 -18.33
N LYS A 102 -1.89 14.25 -19.18
CA LYS A 102 -3.04 13.37 -19.42
C LYS A 102 -2.57 12.05 -20.03
N ILE A 103 -2.88 10.94 -19.38
CA ILE A 103 -2.51 9.59 -19.79
C ILE A 103 -3.66 8.92 -20.52
N PHE A 104 -4.87 9.03 -19.98
CA PHE A 104 -6.04 8.36 -20.51
C PHE A 104 -7.26 9.28 -20.56
N ASP A 105 -7.97 9.26 -21.68
CA ASP A 105 -9.38 9.65 -21.78
C ASP A 105 -10.28 8.39 -21.66
N VAL A 106 -11.42 8.54 -20.99
CA VAL A 106 -12.46 7.52 -20.81
C VAL A 106 -13.80 8.13 -21.17
N GLU A 107 -14.44 7.60 -22.21
CA GLU A 107 -15.72 8.15 -22.70
C GLU A 107 -16.87 7.90 -21.72
N HIS A 108 -16.95 6.66 -21.20
CA HIS A 108 -18.02 6.19 -20.31
C HIS A 108 -17.44 5.60 -19.01
N PRO A 109 -16.89 6.45 -18.12
CA PRO A 109 -16.41 5.98 -16.83
C PRO A 109 -17.57 5.44 -16.00
N ARG A 110 -17.41 4.22 -15.46
CA ARG A 110 -18.41 3.64 -14.57
C ARG A 110 -18.53 4.45 -13.27
N PRO A 111 -19.74 4.82 -12.82
CA PRO A 111 -19.93 5.49 -11.55
C PRO A 111 -19.32 4.71 -10.38
N LEU A 112 -18.68 5.42 -9.45
CA LEU A 112 -18.08 4.84 -8.26
C LEU A 112 -19.12 4.44 -7.20
N GLY A 113 -20.33 5.00 -7.26
CA GLY A 113 -21.39 4.76 -6.28
C GLY A 113 -21.03 5.13 -4.82
N ASN A 114 -19.94 5.86 -4.59
CA ASN A 114 -19.49 6.27 -3.26
C ASN A 114 -18.61 7.53 -3.35
N ASP A 115 -18.51 8.30 -2.26
CA ASP A 115 -17.69 9.51 -2.19
C ASP A 115 -16.28 9.27 -1.61
N LEU A 116 -16.04 8.05 -1.11
CA LEU A 116 -14.81 7.67 -0.43
C LEU A 116 -13.64 7.50 -1.40
N ASN A 117 -13.83 6.78 -2.50
CA ASN A 117 -12.77 6.46 -3.45
C ASN A 117 -12.73 7.44 -4.64
N CYS A 118 -11.74 7.30 -5.51
CA CYS A 118 -11.67 8.01 -6.79
C CYS A 118 -11.03 7.14 -7.88
N TYR A 119 -11.00 7.64 -9.12
CA TYR A 119 -10.43 6.93 -10.26
C TYR A 119 -8.88 6.86 -10.24
N ALA A 120 -8.22 7.66 -9.40
CA ALA A 120 -6.76 7.77 -9.29
C ALA A 120 -6.25 7.44 -7.87
N SER A 121 -6.83 6.43 -7.23
CA SER A 121 -6.37 5.94 -5.93
C SER A 121 -5.13 5.04 -5.96
N PRO A 122 -4.90 4.19 -6.99
CA PRO A 122 -3.67 3.40 -7.05
C PRO A 122 -2.44 4.30 -7.08
N SER A 123 -1.49 4.03 -6.18
CA SER A 123 -0.22 4.75 -6.14
C SER A 123 0.67 4.29 -7.30
N PRO A 124 1.39 5.20 -7.97
CA PRO A 124 2.39 4.78 -8.94
C PRO A 124 3.52 3.98 -8.29
N VAL A 125 4.37 3.37 -9.11
CA VAL A 125 5.67 2.85 -8.69
C VAL A 125 6.77 3.42 -9.60
N ILE A 126 7.91 3.78 -9.04
CA ILE A 126 9.02 4.43 -9.74
C ILE A 126 10.33 3.66 -9.52
N GLU A 127 11.11 3.57 -10.59
CA GLU A 127 12.51 3.16 -10.58
C GLU A 127 13.33 4.16 -11.41
N GLN A 128 14.65 3.97 -11.49
CA GLN A 128 15.49 4.83 -12.30
C GLN A 128 15.03 4.82 -13.77
N GLY A 129 14.72 6.00 -14.31
CA GLY A 129 14.32 6.19 -15.70
C GLY A 129 12.84 5.89 -16.00
N ARG A 130 12.09 5.24 -15.11
CA ARG A 130 10.71 4.81 -15.38
C ARG A 130 9.76 5.03 -14.21
N VAL A 131 8.57 5.53 -14.52
CA VAL A 131 7.43 5.57 -13.59
C VAL A 131 6.24 4.85 -14.19
N TYR A 132 5.58 4.03 -13.39
CA TYR A 132 4.43 3.22 -13.75
C TYR A 132 3.18 3.77 -13.07
N VAL A 133 2.18 4.13 -13.86
CA VAL A 133 0.89 4.63 -13.38
C VAL A 133 -0.21 3.62 -13.71
N HIS A 134 -1.13 3.43 -12.77
CA HIS A 134 -2.20 2.45 -12.88
C HIS A 134 -3.53 3.07 -12.44
N PHE A 135 -4.58 2.83 -13.20
CA PHE A 135 -5.93 3.32 -12.94
C PHE A 135 -6.94 2.16 -13.04
N GLY A 136 -6.55 0.94 -12.65
CA GLY A 136 -7.41 -0.22 -12.82
C GLY A 136 -7.66 -0.56 -14.29
N SER A 137 -8.92 -0.82 -14.63
CA SER A 137 -9.33 -1.20 -15.98
C SER A 137 -9.35 -0.03 -16.96
N TYR A 138 -9.24 1.21 -16.47
CA TYR A 138 -9.14 2.40 -17.32
C TYR A 138 -7.77 2.51 -18.01
N GLY A 139 -6.73 1.93 -17.39
CA GLY A 139 -5.45 1.74 -18.05
C GLY A 139 -4.25 1.65 -17.11
N THR A 140 -3.14 1.14 -17.66
CA THR A 140 -1.80 1.10 -17.04
C THR A 140 -0.79 1.63 -18.04
N ALA A 141 0.16 2.46 -17.61
CA ALA A 141 1.19 2.99 -18.50
C ALA A 141 2.56 3.06 -17.81
N CYS A 142 3.60 2.94 -18.61
CA CYS A 142 4.96 3.28 -18.22
C CYS A 142 5.36 4.58 -18.90
N LEU A 143 5.99 5.47 -18.14
CA LEU A 143 6.53 6.72 -18.63
C LEU A 143 8.02 6.81 -18.37
N ASP A 144 8.72 7.48 -19.27
CA ASP A 144 10.09 7.92 -19.07
C ASP A 144 10.11 9.09 -18.06
N THR A 145 10.96 9.00 -17.04
CA THR A 145 10.99 10.00 -15.95
C THR A 145 11.70 11.31 -16.31
N GLU A 146 12.43 11.35 -17.42
CA GLU A 146 13.16 12.56 -17.86
C GLU A 146 12.34 13.39 -18.84
N THR A 147 11.54 12.73 -19.67
CA THR A 147 10.79 13.35 -20.78
C THR A 147 9.27 13.30 -20.60
N CYS A 148 8.78 12.49 -19.66
CA CYS A 148 7.36 12.17 -19.49
C CYS A 148 6.72 11.57 -20.76
N GLN A 149 7.52 10.95 -21.65
CA GLN A 149 6.97 10.21 -22.79
C GLN A 149 6.38 8.88 -22.32
N VAL A 150 5.25 8.48 -22.92
CA VAL A 150 4.66 7.15 -22.65
C VAL A 150 5.49 6.13 -23.42
N LEU A 151 6.14 5.21 -22.70
CA LEU A 151 6.93 4.13 -23.28
C LEU A 151 6.03 2.97 -23.74
N TRP A 152 5.00 2.66 -22.95
CA TRP A 152 3.95 1.71 -23.31
C TRP A 152 2.67 1.98 -22.50
N GLN A 153 1.53 1.49 -22.99
CA GLN A 153 0.24 1.54 -22.31
C GLN A 153 -0.59 0.26 -22.54
N ARG A 154 -1.45 -0.07 -21.58
CA ARG A 154 -2.38 -1.21 -21.60
C ARG A 154 -3.77 -0.74 -21.16
N ARG A 155 -4.82 -1.19 -21.86
CA ARG A 155 -6.24 -0.88 -21.59
C ARG A 155 -7.15 -2.11 -21.72
N ASP A 156 -6.55 -3.28 -21.88
CA ASP A 156 -7.13 -4.57 -22.20
C ASP A 156 -7.23 -5.50 -20.98
N LEU A 157 -7.19 -4.93 -19.77
CA LEU A 157 -7.31 -5.65 -18.51
C LEU A 157 -8.70 -5.35 -17.89
N PRO A 158 -9.74 -6.15 -18.21
CA PRO A 158 -11.10 -5.87 -17.77
C PRO A 158 -11.26 -6.13 -16.27
N CYS A 159 -12.06 -5.28 -15.63
CA CYS A 159 -12.46 -5.37 -14.22
C CYS A 159 -13.48 -4.26 -13.94
N ASN A 160 -14.69 -4.61 -13.50
CA ASN A 160 -15.66 -3.68 -12.96
C ASN A 160 -15.29 -3.34 -11.51
N HIS A 161 -14.66 -2.19 -11.33
CA HIS A 161 -14.26 -1.75 -9.99
C HIS A 161 -15.44 -1.42 -9.09
N PHE A 162 -16.61 -1.00 -9.62
CA PHE A 162 -17.88 -0.60 -8.96
C PHE A 162 -17.79 0.41 -7.79
N ARG A 163 -16.59 0.65 -7.24
CA ARG A 163 -16.23 1.53 -6.13
C ARG A 163 -14.87 2.19 -6.36
N GLY A 164 -14.34 2.11 -7.57
CA GLY A 164 -13.05 2.66 -7.98
C GLY A 164 -11.87 1.71 -7.79
N PRO A 165 -10.83 1.84 -8.63
CA PRO A 165 -9.60 1.06 -8.50
C PRO A 165 -8.81 1.51 -7.26
N ALA A 166 -8.03 0.62 -6.65
CA ALA A 166 -7.14 0.98 -5.53
C ALA A 166 -5.92 0.06 -5.34
N SER A 167 -5.84 -1.08 -6.04
CA SER A 167 -4.64 -1.92 -6.02
C SER A 167 -3.48 -1.18 -6.68
N SER A 168 -2.43 -0.87 -5.92
CA SER A 168 -1.24 -0.23 -6.47
C SER A 168 -0.31 -1.31 -7.05
N PRO A 169 0.40 -1.03 -8.16
CA PRO A 169 1.43 -1.92 -8.67
C PRO A 169 2.64 -2.01 -7.75
N VAL A 170 3.32 -3.15 -7.82
CA VAL A 170 4.65 -3.38 -7.22
C VAL A 170 5.62 -3.86 -8.29
N LEU A 171 6.90 -3.52 -8.12
CA LEU A 171 7.98 -4.05 -8.94
C LEU A 171 8.60 -5.28 -8.27
N PHE A 172 8.85 -6.32 -9.06
CA PHE A 172 9.61 -7.48 -8.65
C PHE A 172 10.41 -8.00 -9.85
N GLU A 173 11.74 -7.88 -9.79
CA GLU A 173 12.61 -8.19 -10.93
C GLU A 173 12.17 -7.38 -12.18
N ASP A 174 11.83 -8.07 -13.28
CA ASP A 174 11.33 -7.47 -14.51
C ASP A 174 9.79 -7.40 -14.57
N LEU A 175 9.11 -7.62 -13.44
CA LEU A 175 7.66 -7.69 -13.37
C LEU A 175 7.04 -6.46 -12.72
N LEU A 176 5.95 -5.98 -13.32
CA LEU A 176 4.99 -5.06 -12.73
C LEU A 176 3.74 -5.86 -12.33
N ILE A 177 3.45 -5.98 -11.04
CA ILE A 177 2.43 -6.89 -10.50
C ILE A 177 1.34 -6.11 -9.77
N PHE A 178 0.06 -6.39 -10.06
CA PHE A 178 -1.08 -5.77 -9.39
C PHE A 178 -2.34 -6.66 -9.42
N HIS A 179 -3.32 -6.34 -8.57
CA HIS A 179 -4.60 -7.05 -8.51
C HIS A 179 -5.66 -6.37 -9.38
N MET A 180 -6.55 -7.20 -9.93
CA MET A 180 -7.77 -6.80 -10.65
C MET A 180 -8.94 -7.59 -10.05
N ASP A 181 -9.34 -7.20 -8.83
CA ASP A 181 -10.41 -7.83 -8.06
C ASP A 181 -11.65 -6.93 -8.03
N GLY A 182 -12.41 -7.00 -9.12
CA GLY A 182 -13.67 -6.28 -9.38
C GLY A 182 -14.90 -7.02 -8.90
N SER A 183 -16.07 -6.59 -9.35
CA SER A 183 -17.33 -7.29 -9.07
C SER A 183 -17.60 -8.43 -10.05
N ASP A 184 -16.93 -8.42 -11.21
CA ASP A 184 -17.10 -9.36 -12.33
C ASP A 184 -15.85 -10.25 -12.54
N TYR A 185 -14.65 -9.66 -12.52
CA TYR A 185 -13.37 -10.34 -12.68
C TYR A 185 -12.53 -10.27 -11.40
N HIS A 186 -11.78 -11.35 -11.13
CA HIS A 186 -10.94 -11.46 -9.95
C HIS A 186 -9.65 -12.19 -10.31
N TYR A 187 -8.57 -11.43 -10.52
CA TYR A 187 -7.29 -12.01 -10.88
C TYR A 187 -6.11 -11.16 -10.40
N ILE A 188 -4.96 -11.79 -10.36
CA ILE A 188 -3.66 -11.12 -10.24
C ILE A 188 -2.90 -11.26 -11.55
N VAL A 189 -2.18 -10.22 -11.95
CA VAL A 189 -1.45 -10.18 -13.22
C VAL A 189 -0.04 -9.64 -13.01
N ALA A 190 0.91 -10.18 -13.76
CA ALA A 190 2.24 -9.60 -13.93
C ALA A 190 2.47 -9.22 -15.39
N LEU A 191 2.92 -7.99 -15.58
CA LEU A 191 3.38 -7.49 -16.86
C LEU A 191 4.91 -7.45 -16.88
N ASN A 192 5.52 -7.63 -18.04
CA ASN A 192 6.91 -7.25 -18.24
C ASN A 192 7.01 -5.73 -18.08
N LYS A 193 7.80 -5.24 -17.13
CA LYS A 193 7.87 -3.81 -16.81
C LYS A 193 8.47 -2.97 -17.94
N THR A 194 9.19 -3.58 -18.88
CA THR A 194 9.81 -2.87 -20.01
C THR A 194 8.88 -2.83 -21.22
N THR A 195 8.19 -3.92 -21.55
CA THR A 195 7.35 -4.00 -22.77
C THR A 195 5.86 -3.79 -22.50
N GLY A 196 5.43 -3.97 -21.26
CA GLY A 196 4.02 -3.96 -20.87
C GLY A 196 3.28 -5.25 -21.20
N GLU A 197 3.91 -6.27 -21.80
CA GLU A 197 3.29 -7.53 -22.18
C GLU A 197 2.92 -8.38 -20.94
N THR A 198 1.84 -9.15 -21.04
CA THR A 198 1.44 -10.05 -19.95
C THR A 198 2.44 -11.22 -19.85
N VAL A 199 3.08 -11.37 -18.69
CA VAL A 199 3.95 -12.53 -18.40
C VAL A 199 3.14 -13.67 -17.80
N TRP A 200 2.27 -13.37 -16.83
CA TRP A 200 1.32 -14.34 -16.29
C TRP A 200 0.07 -13.64 -15.75
N ARG A 201 -1.03 -14.39 -15.69
CA ARG A 201 -2.30 -14.00 -15.09
C ARG A 201 -2.90 -15.21 -14.37
N THR A 202 -3.36 -15.01 -13.14
CA THR A 202 -3.95 -16.07 -12.31
C THR A 202 -5.29 -15.62 -11.78
N GLU A 203 -6.35 -16.36 -12.12
CA GLU A 203 -7.70 -16.17 -11.57
C GLU A 203 -7.74 -16.56 -10.08
N ARG A 204 -8.60 -15.91 -9.29
CA ARG A 204 -8.83 -16.31 -7.90
C ARG A 204 -9.52 -17.67 -7.85
N SER A 205 -8.95 -18.62 -7.10
CA SER A 205 -9.44 -19.99 -7.01
C SER A 205 -10.53 -20.21 -5.95
N THR A 206 -10.76 -19.24 -5.05
CA THR A 206 -11.76 -19.37 -3.99
C THR A 206 -13.17 -19.49 -4.56
N ASP A 207 -13.93 -20.41 -3.98
CA ASP A 207 -15.38 -20.33 -4.03
C ASP A 207 -15.85 -19.16 -3.15
N TYR A 208 -16.64 -18.25 -3.71
CA TYR A 208 -17.21 -17.11 -3.02
C TYR A 208 -18.47 -17.49 -2.22
N GLY A 209 -19.10 -18.63 -2.51
CA GLY A 209 -20.25 -19.17 -1.78
C GLY A 209 -21.49 -18.27 -1.79
N ASP A 210 -21.61 -17.41 -2.80
CA ASP A 210 -22.60 -16.32 -2.86
C ASP A 210 -23.46 -16.37 -4.14
N LEU A 211 -23.45 -17.48 -4.88
CA LEU A 211 -24.33 -17.65 -6.03
C LEU A 211 -25.79 -17.85 -5.58
N GLY A 212 -26.72 -17.18 -6.26
CA GLY A 212 -28.16 -17.43 -6.17
C GLY A 212 -28.58 -18.66 -6.97
N GLU A 213 -29.88 -18.98 -6.94
CA GLU A 213 -30.46 -20.08 -7.74
C GLU A 213 -30.29 -19.86 -9.25
N ASP A 214 -30.16 -18.60 -9.69
CA ASP A 214 -29.91 -18.21 -11.07
C ASP A 214 -28.42 -18.28 -11.46
N GLY A 215 -27.55 -18.77 -10.57
CA GLY A 215 -26.11 -18.86 -10.78
C GLY A 215 -25.40 -17.50 -10.79
N LYS A 216 -26.06 -16.40 -10.38
CA LYS A 216 -25.45 -15.08 -10.32
C LYS A 216 -24.93 -14.75 -8.92
N PRO A 217 -23.85 -13.98 -8.79
CA PRO A 217 -23.38 -13.51 -7.49
C PRO A 217 -24.42 -12.61 -6.80
N LYS A 218 -24.64 -12.82 -5.50
CA LYS A 218 -25.40 -11.89 -4.66
C LYS A 218 -24.79 -10.49 -4.72
N ALA A 219 -25.66 -9.48 -4.62
CA ALA A 219 -25.27 -8.07 -4.67
C ALA A 219 -24.39 -7.71 -5.89
N ASP A 220 -24.63 -8.35 -7.04
CA ASP A 220 -23.89 -8.14 -8.29
C ASP A 220 -22.36 -8.29 -8.15
N GLY A 221 -21.93 -9.12 -7.20
CA GLY A 221 -20.52 -9.34 -6.89
C GLY A 221 -19.85 -8.23 -6.07
N ASP A 222 -20.63 -7.29 -5.47
CA ASP A 222 -20.08 -6.17 -4.69
C ASP A 222 -19.10 -6.67 -3.60
N HIS A 223 -19.42 -7.83 -2.99
CA HIS A 223 -18.65 -8.48 -1.93
C HIS A 223 -17.48 -9.35 -2.40
N ARG A 224 -17.21 -9.43 -3.71
CA ARG A 224 -16.04 -10.16 -4.25
C ARG A 224 -14.83 -9.26 -4.53
N LYS A 225 -15.01 -7.96 -4.34
CA LYS A 225 -13.96 -6.95 -4.58
C LYS A 225 -12.87 -6.90 -3.52
N ALA A 226 -11.66 -6.56 -3.96
CA ALA A 226 -10.53 -6.24 -3.11
C ALA A 226 -9.70 -5.09 -3.66
N TYR A 227 -8.94 -4.43 -2.78
CA TYR A 227 -8.20 -3.21 -3.06
C TYR A 227 -6.72 -3.31 -2.64
N ASN A 228 -6.24 -4.52 -2.38
CA ASN A 228 -4.94 -4.73 -1.75
C ASN A 228 -3.77 -4.45 -2.72
N THR A 229 -2.61 -4.12 -2.16
CA THR A 229 -1.34 -4.00 -2.89
C THR A 229 -0.47 -5.23 -2.55
N PRO A 230 -0.01 -6.00 -3.54
CA PRO A 230 0.77 -7.22 -3.28
C PRO A 230 2.03 -6.98 -2.43
N LEU A 231 2.54 -8.03 -1.78
CA LEU A 231 3.81 -7.98 -1.06
C LEU A 231 4.63 -9.24 -1.38
N VAL A 232 5.84 -9.06 -1.91
CA VAL A 232 6.77 -10.19 -2.07
C VAL A 232 7.57 -10.37 -0.79
N ILE A 233 7.52 -11.59 -0.23
CA ILE A 233 8.28 -11.99 0.94
C ILE A 233 9.16 -13.20 0.63
N ARG A 234 10.12 -13.47 1.53
CA ARG A 234 10.91 -14.69 1.51
C ARG A 234 10.61 -15.50 2.77
N VAL A 235 10.26 -16.77 2.58
CA VAL A 235 9.96 -17.73 3.65
C VAL A 235 10.84 -18.96 3.40
N ASP A 236 11.75 -19.25 4.32
CA ASP A 236 12.67 -20.41 4.24
C ASP A 236 13.36 -20.54 2.88
N GLY A 237 13.82 -19.41 2.34
CA GLY A 237 14.48 -19.32 1.03
C GLY A 237 13.53 -19.18 -0.17
N GLN A 238 12.25 -19.59 -0.04
CA GLN A 238 11.25 -19.50 -1.10
C GLN A 238 10.64 -18.09 -1.20
N LEU A 239 10.54 -17.57 -2.42
CA LEU A 239 9.81 -16.33 -2.69
C LEU A 239 8.31 -16.59 -2.76
N GLN A 240 7.55 -15.76 -2.06
CA GLN A 240 6.09 -15.82 -2.02
C GLN A 240 5.51 -14.42 -2.24
N LEU A 241 4.49 -14.32 -3.08
CA LEU A 241 3.71 -13.12 -3.33
C LEU A 241 2.43 -13.17 -2.52
N MET A 242 2.39 -12.42 -1.42
CA MET A 242 1.22 -12.26 -0.58
C MET A 242 0.16 -11.42 -1.31
N SER A 243 -1.03 -11.98 -1.45
CA SER A 243 -2.11 -11.40 -2.24
C SER A 243 -3.46 -11.58 -1.53
N PRO A 244 -3.77 -10.72 -0.53
CA PRO A 244 -5.09 -10.68 0.08
C PRO A 244 -6.17 -10.31 -0.94
N SER A 245 -7.29 -11.02 -0.92
CA SER A 245 -8.47 -10.73 -1.74
C SER A 245 -9.77 -10.89 -0.92
N ALA A 246 -10.92 -10.73 -1.56
CA ALA A 246 -12.20 -11.00 -0.92
C ALA A 246 -12.35 -12.50 -0.67
N LYS A 247 -12.88 -12.87 0.51
CA LYS A 247 -13.18 -14.25 0.91
C LYS A 247 -12.00 -15.22 1.01
N ALA A 248 -10.84 -14.89 0.47
CA ALA A 248 -9.61 -15.65 0.67
C ALA A 248 -8.36 -14.76 0.63
N PHE A 249 -7.35 -15.18 1.37
CA PHE A 249 -5.98 -14.70 1.23
C PHE A 249 -5.17 -15.71 0.44
N TYR A 250 -4.23 -15.23 -0.39
CA TYR A 250 -3.43 -16.09 -1.24
C TYR A 250 -1.94 -15.83 -1.08
N SER A 251 -1.17 -16.87 -1.41
CA SER A 251 0.24 -16.78 -1.74
C SER A 251 0.47 -17.36 -3.14
N TYR A 252 1.25 -16.66 -3.95
CA TYR A 252 1.66 -17.11 -5.28
C TYR A 252 3.18 -17.13 -5.43
N HIS A 253 3.68 -17.92 -6.37
CA HIS A 253 5.07 -17.78 -6.81
C HIS A 253 5.21 -16.53 -7.70
N PRO A 254 5.99 -15.49 -7.31
CA PRO A 254 5.95 -14.19 -7.98
C PRO A 254 6.38 -14.21 -9.45
N ARG A 255 7.27 -15.13 -9.85
CA ARG A 255 7.69 -15.25 -11.27
C ARG A 255 6.70 -15.96 -12.18
N THR A 256 5.76 -16.74 -11.63
CA THR A 256 4.93 -17.64 -12.46
C THR A 256 3.43 -17.49 -12.21
N GLY A 257 3.03 -16.77 -11.17
CA GLY A 257 1.63 -16.67 -10.77
C GLY A 257 1.03 -17.95 -10.19
N LYS A 258 1.79 -19.05 -10.08
CA LYS A 258 1.28 -20.32 -9.52
C LYS A 258 0.91 -20.15 -8.06
N GLU A 259 -0.31 -20.55 -7.70
CA GLU A 259 -0.78 -20.55 -6.31
C GLU A 259 0.06 -21.52 -5.47
N ILE A 260 0.48 -21.06 -4.30
CA ILE A 260 1.19 -21.85 -3.30
C ILE A 260 0.20 -22.31 -2.23
N TRP A 261 -0.56 -21.38 -1.69
CA TRP A 261 -1.62 -21.64 -0.71
C TRP A 261 -2.72 -20.59 -0.78
N GLN A 262 -3.90 -20.97 -0.27
CA GLN A 262 -5.02 -20.07 0.02
C GLN A 262 -5.54 -20.27 1.45
N CYS A 263 -6.08 -19.22 2.06
CA CYS A 263 -6.71 -19.24 3.37
C CYS A 263 -8.04 -18.48 3.30
N ARG A 264 -9.18 -19.16 3.47
CA ARG A 264 -10.49 -18.53 3.45
C ARG A 264 -10.63 -17.55 4.62
N ASN A 265 -11.27 -16.42 4.32
CA ASN A 265 -11.66 -15.39 5.27
C ASN A 265 -13.13 -15.02 5.04
N THR A 266 -13.76 -14.37 6.02
CA THR A 266 -15.19 -14.05 5.95
C THR A 266 -15.47 -12.66 5.35
N GLY A 267 -14.44 -11.87 5.12
CA GLY A 267 -14.56 -10.47 4.71
C GLY A 267 -14.46 -10.24 3.21
N HIS A 268 -14.44 -8.96 2.85
CA HIS A 268 -14.28 -8.45 1.49
C HIS A 268 -13.67 -7.05 1.54
N SER A 269 -13.36 -6.45 0.39
CA SER A 269 -12.81 -5.09 0.34
C SER A 269 -11.50 -4.95 1.13
N THR A 270 -10.64 -5.96 1.09
CA THR A 270 -9.33 -5.94 1.75
C THR A 270 -8.46 -4.81 1.16
N ALA A 271 -8.09 -3.82 1.95
CA ALA A 271 -7.30 -2.67 1.48
C ALA A 271 -5.91 -2.57 2.14
N GLY A 272 -5.78 -2.89 3.43
CA GLY A 272 -4.51 -2.79 4.15
C GLY A 272 -3.46 -3.78 3.63
N ARG A 273 -2.27 -3.28 3.25
CA ARG A 273 -1.12 -4.11 2.83
C ARG A 273 -0.72 -5.09 3.94
N THR A 274 -0.35 -6.31 3.53
CA THR A 274 0.13 -7.39 4.42
C THR A 274 1.35 -6.93 5.22
N LEU A 275 1.46 -7.38 6.48
CA LEU A 275 2.69 -7.29 7.27
C LEU A 275 3.37 -8.65 7.36
N PHE A 276 4.70 -8.66 7.44
CA PHE A 276 5.49 -9.87 7.64
C PHE A 276 6.58 -9.57 8.68
N ASP A 277 6.72 -10.44 9.68
CA ASP A 277 7.70 -10.29 10.76
C ASP A 277 8.93 -11.20 10.63
N GLY A 278 9.04 -11.93 9.52
CA GLY A 278 10.05 -12.97 9.32
C GLY A 278 9.55 -14.39 9.64
N ASP A 279 8.43 -14.52 10.36
CA ASP A 279 7.82 -15.81 10.71
C ASP A 279 6.37 -15.93 10.22
N ARG A 280 5.55 -14.89 10.46
CA ARG A 280 4.11 -14.87 10.21
C ARG A 280 3.73 -13.72 9.32
N VAL A 281 2.68 -13.94 8.53
CA VAL A 281 2.02 -12.87 7.77
C VAL A 281 0.76 -12.43 8.50
N TYR A 282 0.52 -11.11 8.49
CA TYR A 282 -0.65 -10.50 9.10
C TYR A 282 -1.51 -9.84 8.04
N MET A 283 -2.74 -10.34 7.89
CA MET A 283 -3.65 -9.96 6.81
C MET A 283 -5.01 -9.59 7.35
N ASN A 284 -5.59 -8.54 6.80
CA ASN A 284 -6.88 -8.01 7.21
C ASN A 284 -7.95 -8.41 6.20
N SER A 285 -9.08 -8.95 6.67
CA SER A 285 -10.19 -9.36 5.82
C SER A 285 -11.04 -8.20 5.30
N GLY A 286 -10.74 -6.95 5.66
CA GLY A 286 -11.44 -5.76 5.21
C GLY A 286 -12.80 -5.58 5.88
N SER A 287 -13.82 -5.34 5.07
CA SER A 287 -15.23 -5.19 5.47
C SER A 287 -15.95 -6.55 5.56
N GLY A 288 -17.19 -6.53 6.03
CA GLY A 288 -18.02 -7.72 6.27
C GLY A 288 -18.61 -7.72 7.68
N ALA A 289 -19.35 -8.78 8.03
CA ALA A 289 -20.01 -8.91 9.33
C ALA A 289 -19.01 -8.98 10.51
N SER A 290 -17.84 -9.60 10.29
CA SER A 290 -16.75 -9.65 11.28
C SER A 290 -15.39 -9.37 10.63
N PRO A 291 -15.03 -8.09 10.41
CA PRO A 291 -13.69 -7.66 10.03
C PRO A 291 -12.66 -8.28 10.97
N THR A 292 -11.62 -8.93 10.44
CA THR A 292 -10.68 -9.69 11.25
C THR A 292 -9.25 -9.50 10.75
N LEU A 293 -8.31 -9.34 11.68
CA LEU A 293 -6.87 -9.49 11.42
C LEU A 293 -6.46 -10.94 11.71
N TYR A 294 -5.87 -11.59 10.71
CA TYR A 294 -5.36 -12.95 10.79
C TYR A 294 -3.85 -12.92 10.94
N ALA A 295 -3.31 -13.79 11.79
CA ALA A 295 -1.92 -14.20 11.75
C ALA A 295 -1.83 -15.59 11.16
N ILE A 296 -1.10 -15.73 10.07
CA ILE A 296 -1.00 -16.96 9.29
C ILE A 296 0.47 -17.36 9.20
N ASP A 297 0.73 -18.65 9.38
CA ASP A 297 2.01 -19.26 9.05
C ASP A 297 2.11 -19.44 7.52
N PRO A 298 3.04 -18.77 6.83
CA PRO A 298 3.10 -18.77 5.37
C PRO A 298 3.76 -20.02 4.79
N ARG A 299 4.11 -21.03 5.60
CA ARG A 299 4.80 -22.27 5.18
C ARG A 299 3.87 -23.38 4.67
N GLY A 300 2.57 -23.11 4.61
CA GLY A 300 1.60 -24.09 4.13
C GLY A 300 1.56 -24.27 2.60
N ARG A 301 0.76 -25.22 2.16
CA ARG A 301 0.47 -25.51 0.75
C ARG A 301 -1.00 -25.87 0.57
N GLY A 302 -1.60 -25.49 -0.56
CA GLY A 302 -3.02 -25.72 -0.84
C GLY A 302 -3.95 -24.90 0.06
N ASP A 303 -5.11 -25.44 0.42
CA ASP A 303 -6.01 -24.78 1.39
C ASP A 303 -5.44 -24.93 2.82
N VAL A 304 -5.04 -23.81 3.40
CA VAL A 304 -4.43 -23.76 4.74
C VAL A 304 -5.37 -23.20 5.82
N THR A 305 -6.65 -23.01 5.48
CA THR A 305 -7.65 -22.34 6.32
C THR A 305 -7.74 -22.91 7.74
N SER A 306 -7.71 -24.23 7.88
CA SER A 306 -7.84 -24.93 9.17
C SER A 306 -6.50 -25.21 9.85
N SER A 307 -5.38 -25.09 9.14
CA SER A 307 -4.08 -25.62 9.58
C SER A 307 -3.02 -24.56 9.91
N HIS A 308 -3.07 -23.39 9.27
CA HIS A 308 -2.00 -22.38 9.38
C HIS A 308 -2.43 -21.04 9.99
N VAL A 309 -3.73 -20.87 10.29
CA VAL A 309 -4.16 -19.71 11.08
C VAL A 309 -3.73 -19.89 12.52
N ARG A 310 -2.84 -19.02 13.00
CA ARG A 310 -2.30 -19.08 14.38
C ARG A 310 -3.20 -18.35 15.36
N TRP A 311 -3.72 -17.20 14.97
CA TRP A 311 -4.68 -16.44 15.77
C TRP A 311 -5.44 -15.43 14.92
N LYS A 312 -6.54 -14.92 15.48
CA LYS A 312 -7.42 -13.91 14.87
C LYS A 312 -7.78 -12.84 15.90
N ILE A 313 -7.88 -11.59 15.46
CA ILE A 313 -8.41 -10.48 16.26
C ILE A 313 -9.41 -9.68 15.42
N ASP A 314 -10.66 -9.64 15.87
CA ASP A 314 -11.82 -9.04 15.19
C ASP A 314 -12.26 -7.67 15.77
N ARG A 315 -11.65 -7.24 16.88
CA ARG A 315 -11.97 -5.94 17.50
C ARG A 315 -11.13 -4.79 16.96
N PHE A 316 -11.77 -3.67 16.63
CA PHE A 316 -11.11 -2.43 16.16
C PHE A 316 -10.21 -2.63 14.94
N VAL A 317 -10.67 -3.45 14.00
CA VAL A 317 -9.94 -3.76 12.77
C VAL A 317 -9.89 -2.54 11.85
N ALA A 318 -8.70 -2.27 11.32
CA ALA A 318 -8.45 -1.18 10.37
C ALA A 318 -8.87 -1.61 8.95
N LYS A 319 -10.04 -1.17 8.47
CA LYS A 319 -10.57 -1.68 7.19
C LYS A 319 -9.86 -1.07 5.98
N HIS A 320 -9.48 0.22 6.07
CA HIS A 320 -8.85 0.96 4.97
C HIS A 320 -7.34 1.15 5.15
N SER A 321 -6.92 1.65 6.31
CA SER A 321 -5.53 1.96 6.59
C SER A 321 -4.70 0.69 6.77
N SER A 322 -3.46 0.65 6.24
CA SER A 322 -2.56 -0.44 6.59
C SER A 322 -1.80 -0.15 7.89
N PRO A 323 -1.64 -1.17 8.74
CA PRO A 323 -0.92 -1.08 10.00
C PRO A 323 0.60 -0.98 9.80
N VAL A 324 1.33 -0.80 10.91
CA VAL A 324 2.79 -0.95 11.00
C VAL A 324 3.15 -1.97 12.08
N LEU A 325 4.27 -2.67 11.91
CA LEU A 325 4.82 -3.62 12.90
C LEU A 325 6.13 -3.07 13.46
N VAL A 326 6.14 -2.75 14.74
CA VAL A 326 7.33 -2.21 15.42
C VAL A 326 7.67 -3.11 16.60
N ASN A 327 8.83 -3.78 16.54
CA ASN A 327 9.35 -4.61 17.64
C ASN A 327 8.34 -5.65 18.17
N GLY A 328 7.67 -6.38 17.27
CA GLY A 328 6.67 -7.39 17.64
C GLY A 328 5.30 -6.82 18.04
N LEU A 329 5.10 -5.51 17.88
CA LEU A 329 3.83 -4.83 18.16
C LEU A 329 3.20 -4.29 16.88
N ILE A 330 1.98 -4.73 16.56
CA ILE A 330 1.18 -4.19 15.46
C ILE A 330 0.42 -2.97 15.94
N TYR A 331 0.63 -1.83 15.27
CA TYR A 331 -0.15 -0.61 15.47
C TYR A 331 -1.09 -0.41 14.30
N ARG A 332 -2.37 -0.20 14.61
CA ARG A 332 -3.43 0.01 13.63
C ARG A 332 -4.43 1.06 14.09
N CYS A 333 -5.11 1.69 13.15
CA CYS A 333 -6.17 2.65 13.42
C CYS A 333 -7.44 2.24 12.67
N SER A 334 -8.53 2.02 13.40
CA SER A 334 -9.82 1.80 12.76
C SER A 334 -10.27 3.05 11.99
N ASN A 335 -11.20 2.87 11.05
CA ASN A 335 -11.75 3.97 10.26
C ASN A 335 -12.40 5.07 11.13
N ASP A 336 -12.83 4.72 12.35
CA ASP A 336 -13.50 5.60 13.30
C ASP A 336 -12.59 6.08 14.44
N GLY A 337 -11.28 6.07 14.21
CA GLY A 337 -10.30 6.68 15.11
C GLY A 337 -10.11 5.91 16.41
N ILE A 338 -10.04 4.57 16.34
CA ILE A 338 -9.59 3.74 17.47
C ILE A 338 -8.22 3.19 17.11
N VAL A 339 -7.18 3.71 17.78
CA VAL A 339 -5.82 3.19 17.67
C VAL A 339 -5.68 2.00 18.61
N SER A 340 -5.07 0.93 18.14
CA SER A 340 -4.78 -0.25 18.96
C SER A 340 -3.36 -0.75 18.74
N CYS A 341 -2.81 -1.35 19.78
CA CYS A 341 -1.52 -2.03 19.80
C CYS A 341 -1.74 -3.50 20.13
N ILE A 342 -1.23 -4.38 19.28
CA ILE A 342 -1.36 -5.84 19.41
C ILE A 342 0.03 -6.44 19.54
N ASP A 343 0.22 -7.31 20.51
CA ASP A 343 1.45 -8.10 20.64
C ASP A 343 1.33 -9.37 19.81
N THR A 344 2.24 -9.55 18.85
CA THR A 344 2.16 -10.67 17.90
C THR A 344 2.50 -12.01 18.52
N ARG A 345 3.26 -12.01 19.62
CA ARG A 345 3.65 -13.21 20.36
C ARG A 345 2.54 -13.65 21.29
N LEU A 346 1.95 -12.70 22.03
CA LEU A 346 0.85 -12.98 22.95
C LEU A 346 -0.48 -13.18 22.24
N ALA A 347 -0.60 -12.76 20.97
CA ALA A 347 -1.85 -12.78 20.21
C ALA A 347 -2.95 -11.91 20.86
N GLU A 348 -2.56 -10.82 21.52
CA GLU A 348 -3.45 -10.02 22.36
C GLU A 348 -3.34 -8.53 22.05
N MET A 349 -4.48 -7.85 22.19
CA MET A 349 -4.53 -6.38 22.15
C MET A 349 -4.08 -5.83 23.51
N ILE A 350 -2.88 -5.25 23.55
CA ILE A 350 -2.28 -4.72 24.78
C ILE A 350 -2.97 -3.44 25.23
N TRP A 351 -3.34 -2.58 24.28
CA TRP A 351 -4.13 -1.39 24.55
C TRP A 351 -4.91 -0.94 23.32
N HIS A 352 -5.96 -0.15 23.55
CA HIS A 352 -6.64 0.64 22.54
C HIS A 352 -6.97 2.04 23.08
N LYS A 353 -7.10 3.02 22.19
CA LYS A 353 -7.46 4.40 22.51
C LYS A 353 -8.34 4.97 21.41
N ARG A 354 -9.51 5.48 21.77
CA ARG A 354 -10.32 6.31 20.89
C ARG A 354 -9.71 7.72 20.82
N ILE A 355 -9.35 8.14 19.61
CA ILE A 355 -8.78 9.46 19.30
C ILE A 355 -9.74 10.35 18.51
N GLY A 356 -10.89 9.82 18.06
CA GLY A 356 -11.83 10.53 17.18
C GLY A 356 -11.32 10.64 15.75
N GLY A 357 -12.05 11.30 14.86
CA GLY A 357 -11.67 11.46 13.45
C GLY A 357 -12.02 10.28 12.54
N LYS A 358 -11.79 10.45 11.23
CA LYS A 358 -12.00 9.42 10.21
C LYS A 358 -10.68 9.12 9.52
N PHE A 359 -10.32 7.84 9.40
CA PHE A 359 -9.01 7.44 8.88
C PHE A 359 -9.15 6.57 7.62
N SER A 360 -8.42 6.97 6.57
CA SER A 360 -8.20 6.17 5.37
C SER A 360 -6.72 6.04 5.06
N ALA A 361 -5.93 7.09 5.33
CA ALA A 361 -4.49 7.08 5.15
C ALA A 361 -3.84 6.00 6.01
N SER A 362 -2.83 5.36 5.43
CA SER A 362 -2.02 4.37 6.12
C SER A 362 -1.11 4.98 7.18
N ILE A 363 -0.79 4.19 8.20
CA ILE A 363 0.12 4.60 9.28
C ILE A 363 1.57 4.62 8.78
N LEU A 364 2.32 5.64 9.20
CA LEU A 364 3.76 5.77 8.98
C LEU A 364 4.51 5.61 10.30
N HIS A 365 5.61 4.86 10.26
CA HIS A 365 6.57 4.76 11.36
C HIS A 365 7.92 5.35 10.96
N VAL A 366 8.46 6.21 11.83
CA VAL A 366 9.86 6.66 11.81
C VAL A 366 10.45 6.37 13.21
N PRO A 367 11.77 6.44 13.43
CA PRO A 367 12.36 6.17 14.74
C PRO A 367 11.65 6.91 15.88
N GLY A 368 11.10 6.13 16.83
CA GLY A 368 10.43 6.62 18.02
C GLY A 368 9.03 7.23 17.82
N ARG A 369 8.48 7.25 16.61
CA ARG A 369 7.22 7.95 16.30
C ARG A 369 6.36 7.22 15.28
N ILE A 370 5.06 7.19 15.55
CA ILE A 370 4.02 6.66 14.66
C ILE A 370 3.07 7.81 14.34
N TYR A 371 2.81 8.02 13.04
CA TYR A 371 1.99 9.10 12.52
C TYR A 371 0.68 8.58 11.95
N LEU A 372 -0.43 9.19 12.35
CA LEU A 372 -1.79 8.85 11.92
C LEU A 372 -2.46 10.09 11.33
N PHE A 373 -2.88 10.02 10.06
CA PHE A 373 -3.41 11.14 9.29
C PHE A 373 -4.90 10.93 9.01
N ASP A 374 -5.73 11.89 9.38
CA ASP A 374 -7.19 11.78 9.26
C ASP A 374 -7.75 12.50 8.03
N GLN A 375 -9.02 12.25 7.71
CA GLN A 375 -9.70 12.81 6.55
C GLN A 375 -10.10 14.29 6.71
N ALA A 376 -9.88 14.89 7.87
CA ALA A 376 -10.16 16.28 8.20
C ALA A 376 -8.88 17.14 8.27
N GLY A 377 -7.69 16.55 8.11
CA GLY A 377 -6.41 17.26 8.07
C GLY A 377 -5.65 17.22 9.39
N GLU A 378 -6.21 16.52 10.37
CA GLU A 378 -5.58 16.31 11.65
C GLU A 378 -4.57 15.17 11.57
N THR A 379 -3.41 15.38 12.20
CA THR A 379 -2.41 14.32 12.39
C THR A 379 -2.18 14.09 13.86
N ARG A 380 -2.22 12.83 14.29
CA ARG A 380 -1.78 12.39 15.62
C ARG A 380 -0.41 11.73 15.51
N VAL A 381 0.50 12.10 16.40
CA VAL A 381 1.80 11.44 16.54
C VAL A 381 1.84 10.75 17.89
N ILE A 382 2.17 9.47 17.91
CA ILE A 382 2.29 8.66 19.14
C ILE A 382 3.66 8.01 19.22
N ALA A 383 4.11 7.67 20.43
CA ALA A 383 5.28 6.82 20.61
C ALA A 383 4.90 5.34 20.45
N PRO A 384 5.76 4.50 19.86
CA PRO A 384 5.63 3.06 19.99
C PRO A 384 5.84 2.65 21.45
N GLY A 385 5.12 1.62 21.89
CA GLY A 385 5.22 1.04 23.22
C GLY A 385 3.98 0.25 23.64
N ARG A 386 4.09 -0.42 24.79
CA ARG A 386 3.00 -1.19 25.44
C ARG A 386 1.99 -0.32 26.20
N LYS A 387 2.10 1.01 26.11
CA LYS A 387 1.14 1.98 26.64
C LYS A 387 0.93 3.06 25.59
N TYR A 388 -0.29 3.57 25.47
CA TYR A 388 -0.57 4.73 24.63
C TYR A 388 0.17 5.96 25.16
N LYS A 389 0.96 6.60 24.30
CA LYS A 389 1.62 7.88 24.59
C LYS A 389 1.54 8.77 23.36
N GLU A 390 0.69 9.78 23.43
CA GLU A 390 0.62 10.82 22.40
C GLU A 390 1.80 11.79 22.56
N LEU A 391 2.38 12.19 21.43
CA LEU A 391 3.55 13.07 21.35
C LEU A 391 3.21 14.43 20.76
N ALA A 392 2.32 14.48 19.76
CA ALA A 392 1.92 15.72 19.10
C ALA A 392 0.59 15.60 18.37
N ARG A 393 0.01 16.77 18.09
CA ARG A 393 -1.15 17.00 17.22
C ARG A 393 -0.80 18.08 16.21
N ASN A 394 -1.19 17.88 14.95
CA ASN A 394 -0.96 18.83 13.86
C ASN A 394 -2.22 18.96 13.01
N GLN A 395 -2.37 20.10 12.33
CA GLN A 395 -3.55 20.38 11.50
C GLN A 395 -3.13 21.06 10.19
N LEU A 396 -3.65 20.56 9.07
CA LEU A 396 -3.67 21.23 7.77
C LEU A 396 -5.11 21.52 7.34
N ASP A 397 -5.30 22.48 6.43
CA ASP A 397 -6.64 22.95 6.05
C ASP A 397 -7.47 21.88 5.33
N ALA A 398 -6.81 21.03 4.53
CA ALA A 398 -7.44 19.94 3.80
C ALA A 398 -6.99 18.58 4.32
N GLY A 399 -7.92 17.63 4.34
CA GLY A 399 -7.66 16.30 4.92
C GLY A 399 -6.91 15.32 4.05
N PHE A 400 -6.64 14.15 4.62
CA PHE A 400 -5.82 13.11 4.01
C PHE A 400 -6.67 11.92 3.56
N MET A 401 -6.35 11.43 2.38
CA MET A 401 -6.80 10.13 1.85
C MET A 401 -5.59 9.32 1.41
N ALA A 402 -4.65 9.99 0.74
CA ALA A 402 -3.32 9.47 0.47
C ALA A 402 -2.52 9.24 1.75
N SER A 403 -1.59 8.30 1.69
CA SER A 403 -0.72 7.98 2.82
C SER A 403 0.49 8.92 2.83
N PRO A 404 1.09 9.19 4.00
CA PRO A 404 2.26 10.05 4.12
C PRO A 404 3.52 9.39 3.53
N VAL A 405 4.49 10.22 3.17
CA VAL A 405 5.84 9.81 2.78
C VAL A 405 6.84 10.48 3.72
N ALA A 406 7.81 9.74 4.25
CA ALA A 406 8.93 10.31 5.01
C ALA A 406 10.25 9.95 4.34
N LEU A 407 11.05 10.95 4.03
CA LEU A 407 12.35 10.77 3.39
C LEU A 407 13.32 11.86 3.83
N GLY A 408 14.51 11.45 4.30
CA GLY A 408 15.49 12.39 4.85
C GLY A 408 14.91 13.17 6.03
N LYS A 409 14.88 14.50 5.91
CA LYS A 409 14.37 15.41 6.95
C LYS A 409 12.91 15.84 6.76
N ALA A 410 12.25 15.36 5.70
CA ALA A 410 10.95 15.87 5.30
C ALA A 410 9.84 14.82 5.34
N LEU A 411 8.63 15.28 5.66
CA LEU A 411 7.40 14.62 5.26
C LEU A 411 6.91 15.22 3.95
N TYR A 412 6.48 14.35 3.03
CA TYR A 412 5.74 14.75 1.84
C TYR A 412 4.30 14.29 2.01
N LEU A 413 3.40 15.26 2.17
CA LEU A 413 2.02 15.01 2.58
C LEU A 413 1.08 15.47 1.47
N ARG A 414 0.37 14.52 0.87
CA ARG A 414 -0.69 14.82 -0.10
C ARG A 414 -2.03 14.92 0.62
N THR A 415 -2.57 16.13 0.71
CA THR A 415 -3.95 16.36 1.14
C THR A 415 -4.90 16.19 -0.04
N LYS A 416 -6.20 16.37 0.19
CA LYS A 416 -7.23 16.41 -0.85
C LYS A 416 -7.00 17.46 -1.94
N THR A 417 -6.19 18.50 -1.67
CA THR A 417 -6.04 19.67 -2.57
C THR A 417 -4.60 20.06 -2.87
N HIS A 418 -3.61 19.62 -2.09
CA HIS A 418 -2.22 20.06 -2.22
C HIS A 418 -1.24 18.93 -1.92
N LEU A 419 -0.03 19.04 -2.45
CA LEU A 419 1.16 18.36 -1.95
C LEU A 419 1.97 19.33 -1.08
N TYR A 420 2.34 18.91 0.12
CA TYR A 420 3.18 19.67 1.04
C TYR A 420 4.55 19.00 1.21
N ARG A 421 5.60 19.81 1.36
CA ARG A 421 6.85 19.41 2.01
C ARG A 421 6.91 20.04 3.40
N ILE A 422 6.81 19.19 4.42
CA ILE A 422 6.92 19.58 5.82
C ILE A 422 8.32 19.23 6.32
N GLU A 423 9.10 20.23 6.69
CA GLU A 423 10.50 20.10 7.11
C GLU A 423 10.88 21.28 8.02
N GLU A 424 11.64 21.01 9.07
CA GLU A 424 12.16 22.03 9.98
C GLU A 424 13.20 22.93 9.26
N PRO A 425 13.37 24.19 9.70
CA PRO A 425 14.32 25.17 9.15
C PRO A 425 15.76 24.70 8.94
#